data_AF-A0A961Q9D4-F1
#
_entry.id   AF-A0A961Q9D4-F1
#
_cell.length_a   1.000
_cell.length_b   1.000
_cell.length_c   1.000
_cell.angle_alpha   90.00
_cell.angle_beta   90.00
_cell.angle_gamma   90.00
#
_symmetry.space_group_name_H-M   'P 1'
#
loop_
_entity.id
_entity.type
_entity.pdbx_description
1 polymer ?
#
loop_
_entity_poly.entity_id
_entity_poly.type
_entity_poly.pdbx_seq_one_letter_code
_entity_poly.pdbx_strand_id
1 'polypeptide(L)'
;WKAMGLTPRDMDFIEAKNAASRDIALAFGVPPMLLGIPGDNTYANYREANRAFYRMTVIPLVARIAGELGAWLSPHWGGDLRLWYDADQVDGLSGDRDALWERLTNAAFLTEDEKREAAGYPPLGAGRP
;
A
#
# COMPACT_ATOMS: atom_id res chain seq x y z
N TRP A 1 -29.52 43.47 -9.31
CA TRP A 1 -28.57 42.92 -8.33
C TRP A 1 -28.60 41.41 -8.45
N LYS A 2 -27.47 40.77 -8.74
CA LYS A 2 -27.36 39.31 -8.90
C LYS A 2 -26.42 38.83 -7.80
N ALA A 3 -26.87 37.90 -6.96
CA ALA A 3 -26.02 37.37 -5.89
C ALA A 3 -24.79 36.69 -6.52
N MET A 4 -23.60 37.23 -6.24
CA MET A 4 -22.31 36.73 -6.75
C MET A 4 -21.69 35.75 -5.74
N GLY A 5 -22.47 34.79 -5.25
CA GLY A 5 -22.03 33.81 -4.26
C GLY A 5 -22.95 32.59 -4.19
N LEU A 6 -22.45 31.49 -3.63
CA LEU A 6 -23.23 30.27 -3.40
C LEU A 6 -24.39 30.56 -2.45
N THR A 7 -25.58 30.04 -2.76
CA THR A 7 -26.71 30.13 -1.83
C THR A 7 -26.54 29.14 -0.68
N PRO A 8 -27.17 29.36 0.50
CA PRO A 8 -27.13 28.38 1.60
C PRO A 8 -27.50 26.96 1.18
N ARG A 9 -28.50 26.83 0.31
CA ARG A 9 -28.94 25.54 -0.24
C ARG A 9 -27.87 24.88 -1.11
N ASP A 10 -27.12 25.65 -1.90
CA ASP A 10 -26.04 25.11 -2.72
C ASP A 10 -24.87 24.63 -1.85
N MET A 11 -24.59 25.33 -0.75
CA MET A 11 -23.59 24.92 0.23
C MET A 11 -23.97 23.60 0.92
N ASP A 12 -25.21 23.48 1.41
CA ASP A 12 -25.71 22.23 2.02
C ASP A 12 -25.60 21.03 1.06
N PHE A 13 -25.90 21.25 -0.22
CA PHE A 13 -25.79 20.21 -1.24
C PHE A 13 -24.33 19.79 -1.50
N ILE A 14 -23.40 20.74 -1.53
CA ILE A 14 -21.97 20.46 -1.69
C ILE A 14 -21.45 19.67 -0.49
N GLU A 15 -21.85 20.02 0.73
CA GLU A 15 -21.48 19.30 1.94
C GLU A 15 -22.00 17.86 1.94
N ALA A 16 -23.28 17.66 1.61
CA ALA A 16 -23.88 16.33 1.49
C ALA A 16 -23.16 15.47 0.43
N LYS A 17 -22.82 16.05 -0.72
CA LYS A 17 -22.05 15.37 -1.77
C LYS A 17 -20.66 14.96 -1.28
N ASN A 18 -19.97 15.85 -0.56
CA ASN A 18 -18.64 15.56 -0.02
C ASN A 18 -18.71 14.45 1.04
N ALA A 19 -19.70 14.47 1.93
CA ALA A 19 -19.92 13.41 2.91
C ALA A 19 -20.14 12.05 2.23
N ALA A 20 -21.06 11.98 1.26
CA ALA A 20 -21.31 10.75 0.50
C ALA A 20 -20.06 10.25 -0.24
N SER A 21 -19.25 11.16 -0.78
CA SER A 21 -17.99 10.80 -1.45
C SER A 21 -16.98 10.17 -0.46
N ARG A 22 -16.93 10.65 0.80
CA ARG A 22 -16.09 10.06 1.85
C ARG A 22 -16.58 8.66 2.24
N ASP A 23 -17.88 8.47 2.41
CA ASP A 23 -18.45 7.17 2.78
C ASP A 23 -18.14 6.11 1.73
N ILE A 24 -18.26 6.47 0.45
CA ILE A 24 -17.87 5.58 -0.66
C ILE A 24 -16.38 5.25 -0.60
N ALA A 25 -15.52 6.25 -0.42
CA ALA A 25 -14.07 6.03 -0.34
C ALA A 25 -13.69 5.07 0.80
N LEU A 26 -14.29 5.26 1.97
CA LEU A 26 -14.08 4.40 3.14
C LEU A 26 -14.57 2.97 2.91
N ALA A 27 -15.69 2.78 2.21
CA ALA A 27 -16.20 1.44 1.86
C ALA A 27 -15.20 0.64 1.01
N PHE A 28 -14.39 1.31 0.19
CA PHE A 28 -13.31 0.69 -0.59
C PHE A 28 -11.96 0.69 0.13
N GLY A 29 -11.89 1.17 1.37
CA GLY A 29 -10.63 1.29 2.13
C GLY A 29 -9.67 2.32 1.53
N VAL A 30 -10.17 3.29 0.76
CA VAL A 30 -9.37 4.36 0.13
C VAL A 30 -9.45 5.62 1.02
N PRO A 31 -8.32 6.14 1.52
CA PRO A 31 -8.32 7.39 2.28
C PRO A 31 -8.85 8.57 1.43
N PRO A 32 -9.87 9.33 1.91
CA PRO A 32 -10.50 10.39 1.12
C PRO A 32 -9.54 11.47 0.62
N MET A 33 -8.47 11.77 1.36
CA MET A 33 -7.46 12.76 0.98
C MET A 33 -6.70 12.39 -0.29
N LEU A 34 -6.53 11.08 -0.58
CA LEU A 34 -5.88 10.63 -1.82
C LEU A 34 -6.76 10.88 -3.06
N LEU A 35 -8.07 11.04 -2.85
CA LEU A 35 -9.05 11.34 -3.89
C LEU A 35 -9.31 12.85 -4.04
N GLY A 36 -8.58 13.70 -3.30
CA GLY A 36 -8.79 15.14 -3.31
C GLY A 36 -10.11 15.59 -2.69
N ILE A 37 -10.78 14.72 -1.93
CA ILE A 37 -12.01 15.09 -1.22
C ILE A 37 -11.63 16.11 -0.13
N PRO A 38 -12.29 17.28 -0.06
CA PRO A 38 -11.95 18.33 0.92
C PRO A 38 -11.93 17.79 2.35
N GLY A 39 -11.01 18.28 3.18
CA GLY A 39 -10.78 17.82 4.56
C GLY A 39 -9.40 18.27 5.07
N ASP A 40 -8.92 17.67 6.16
CA ASP A 40 -7.61 17.99 6.75
C ASP A 40 -6.44 17.39 5.96
N ASN A 41 -6.02 18.11 4.92
CA ASN A 41 -4.98 17.69 3.98
C ASN A 41 -3.65 18.41 4.25
N THR A 42 -2.76 17.81 5.04
CA THR A 42 -1.34 18.21 5.14
C THR A 42 -0.44 17.21 4.40
N TYR A 43 0.79 17.59 4.06
CA TYR A 43 1.74 16.68 3.38
C TYR A 43 2.12 15.46 4.25
N ALA A 44 2.26 15.65 5.57
CA ALA A 44 2.50 14.55 6.50
C ALA A 44 1.33 13.56 6.49
N ASN A 45 0.10 14.07 6.59
CA ASN A 45 -1.12 13.25 6.53
C ASN A 45 -1.19 12.46 5.21
N TYR A 46 -0.81 13.09 4.08
CA TYR A 46 -0.85 12.44 2.76
C TYR A 46 0.08 11.22 2.68
N ARG A 47 1.34 11.35 3.14
CA ARG A 47 2.29 10.22 3.11
C ARG A 47 1.84 9.08 4.00
N GLU A 48 1.35 9.38 5.20
CA GLU A 48 0.84 8.37 6.13
C GLU A 48 -0.41 7.67 5.57
N ALA A 49 -1.33 8.43 4.99
CA ALA A 49 -2.52 7.87 4.34
C ALA A 49 -2.17 7.00 3.14
N ASN A 50 -1.20 7.39 2.32
CA ASN A 50 -0.73 6.57 1.20
C ASN A 50 -0.14 5.24 1.69
N ARG A 51 0.71 5.28 2.73
CA ARG A 51 1.28 4.07 3.35
C ARG A 51 0.19 3.18 3.96
N ALA A 52 -0.76 3.76 4.68
CA ALA A 52 -1.89 3.02 5.26
C ALA A 52 -2.75 2.36 4.17
N PHE A 53 -3.04 3.07 3.07
CA PHE A 53 -3.78 2.55 1.93
C PHE A 53 -3.09 1.31 1.32
N TYR A 54 -1.78 1.38 1.08
CA TYR A 54 -1.04 0.24 0.55
C TYR A 54 -1.06 -0.96 1.50
N ARG A 55 -0.79 -0.74 2.79
CA ARG A 55 -0.71 -1.81 3.79
C ARG A 55 -2.05 -2.49 4.07
N MET A 56 -3.11 -1.69 4.21
CA MET A 56 -4.41 -2.18 4.69
C MET A 56 -5.34 -2.62 3.56
N THR A 57 -5.16 -2.09 2.35
CA THR A 57 -6.09 -2.31 1.24
C THR A 57 -5.40 -2.95 0.04
N VAL A 58 -4.39 -2.29 -0.53
CA VAL A 58 -3.80 -2.74 -1.81
C VAL A 58 -3.07 -4.08 -1.66
N ILE A 59 -2.15 -4.18 -0.70
CA ILE A 59 -1.35 -5.40 -0.50
C ILE A 59 -2.23 -6.62 -0.22
N PRO A 60 -3.20 -6.59 0.72
CA PRO A 60 -4.08 -7.73 0.95
C PRO A 60 -4.87 -8.15 -0.28
N LEU A 61 -5.34 -7.20 -1.10
CA LEU A 61 -6.04 -7.50 -2.35
C LEU A 61 -5.13 -8.18 -3.37
N VAL A 62 -3.92 -7.66 -3.56
CA VAL A 62 -2.91 -8.25 -4.46
C VAL A 62 -2.52 -9.64 -3.98
N ALA A 63 -2.28 -9.82 -2.68
CA ALA A 63 -1.96 -11.12 -2.09
C ALA A 63 -3.06 -12.15 -2.34
N ARG A 64 -4.33 -11.76 -2.16
CA ARG A 64 -5.48 -12.61 -2.46
C ARG A 64 -5.50 -13.01 -3.94
N ILE A 65 -5.37 -12.04 -4.85
CA ILE A 65 -5.37 -12.30 -6.30
C ILE A 65 -4.22 -13.21 -6.71
N ALA A 66 -3.00 -12.95 -6.21
CA ALA A 66 -1.83 -13.78 -6.46
C ALA A 66 -2.02 -15.21 -5.95
N GLY A 67 -2.62 -15.39 -4.77
CA GLY A 67 -2.94 -16.71 -4.22
C GLY A 67 -3.93 -17.49 -5.08
N GLU A 68 -5.04 -16.87 -5.48
CA GLU A 68 -6.07 -17.51 -6.32
C GLU A 68 -5.53 -17.84 -7.72
N LEU A 69 -4.82 -16.91 -8.35
CA LEU A 69 -4.17 -17.14 -9.64
C LEU A 69 -3.11 -18.23 -9.55
N GLY A 70 -2.32 -18.25 -8.47
CA GLY A 70 -1.29 -19.25 -8.23
C GLY A 70 -1.89 -20.64 -8.10
N ALA A 71 -2.95 -20.78 -7.30
CA ALA A 71 -3.69 -22.03 -7.15
C ALA A 71 -4.31 -22.51 -8.47
N TRP A 72 -4.88 -21.60 -9.26
CA TRP A 72 -5.47 -21.93 -10.56
C TRP A 72 -4.43 -22.40 -11.59
N LEU A 73 -3.24 -21.79 -11.60
CA LEU A 73 -2.17 -22.13 -12.53
C LEU A 73 -1.37 -23.38 -12.09
N SER A 74 -1.25 -23.62 -10.78
CA SER A 74 -0.40 -24.67 -10.21
C SER A 74 -0.53 -26.07 -10.87
N PRO A 75 -1.74 -26.58 -11.21
CA PRO A 75 -1.88 -27.87 -11.88
C PRO A 75 -1.18 -27.97 -13.25
N HIS A 76 -1.01 -26.85 -13.94
CA HIS A 76 -0.36 -26.80 -15.25
C HIS A 76 1.17 -26.68 -15.16
N TRP A 77 1.71 -26.39 -13.97
CA TRP A 77 3.13 -26.14 -13.70
C TRP A 77 3.75 -27.11 -12.67
N GLY A 78 3.19 -28.32 -12.54
CA GLY A 78 3.77 -29.37 -11.70
C GLY A 78 3.42 -29.29 -10.21
N GLY A 79 2.41 -28.50 -9.84
CA GLY A 79 1.77 -28.54 -8.52
C GLY A 79 2.40 -27.67 -7.42
N ASP A 80 3.55 -27.05 -7.68
CA ASP A 80 4.24 -26.18 -6.71
C ASP A 80 4.57 -24.79 -7.30
N LEU A 81 3.55 -24.14 -7.87
CA LEU A 81 3.67 -22.76 -8.35
C LEU A 81 3.23 -21.78 -7.27
N ARG A 82 4.16 -20.93 -6.82
CA ARG A 82 3.86 -19.77 -5.98
C ARG A 82 3.98 -18.49 -6.81
N LEU A 83 2.87 -17.75 -6.91
CA LEU A 83 2.89 -16.37 -7.39
C LEU A 83 3.08 -15.40 -6.22
N TRP A 84 3.92 -14.39 -6.43
CA TRP A 84 4.24 -13.37 -5.43
C TRP A 84 4.32 -12.00 -6.08
N TYR A 85 4.15 -10.94 -5.28
CA TYR A 85 4.25 -9.54 -5.70
C TYR A 85 5.47 -8.89 -5.06
N ASP A 86 6.17 -8.08 -5.84
CA ASP A 86 7.28 -7.26 -5.36
C ASP A 86 6.71 -6.03 -4.64
N ALA A 87 6.53 -6.14 -3.32
CA ALA A 87 6.12 -5.03 -2.46
C ALA A 87 7.24 -3.99 -2.27
N ASP A 88 8.46 -4.38 -2.61
CA ASP A 88 9.67 -3.62 -2.47
C ASP A 88 9.64 -2.45 -3.47
N GLN A 89 9.16 -2.65 -4.69
CA GLN A 89 9.04 -1.58 -5.69
C GLN A 89 7.87 -0.60 -5.46
N VAL A 90 7.18 -0.65 -4.32
CA VAL A 90 6.07 0.25 -4.01
C VAL A 90 6.58 1.52 -3.33
N ASP A 91 6.57 2.65 -4.06
CA ASP A 91 7.03 3.96 -3.57
C ASP A 91 6.40 4.36 -2.22
N GLY A 92 5.12 4.02 -2.01
CA GLY A 92 4.37 4.29 -0.77
C GLY A 92 4.90 3.53 0.47
N LEU A 93 5.81 2.57 0.29
CA LEU A 93 6.44 1.77 1.35
C LEU A 93 7.94 2.01 1.46
N SER A 94 8.52 2.91 0.64
CA SER A 94 9.96 3.24 0.67
C SER A 94 10.50 3.52 2.08
N GLY A 95 9.82 4.35 2.87
CA GLY A 95 10.27 4.68 4.23
C GLY A 95 10.22 3.51 5.22
N ASP A 96 9.36 2.51 5.01
CA ASP A 96 9.40 1.27 5.79
C ASP A 96 10.61 0.42 5.45
N ARG A 97 10.94 0.41 4.16
CA ARG A 97 12.06 -0.33 3.63
C ARG A 97 13.38 0.25 4.11
N ASP A 98 13.53 1.57 4.08
CA ASP A 98 14.72 2.24 4.64
C ASP A 98 14.95 1.86 6.10
N ALA A 99 13.88 1.87 6.91
CA ALA A 99 13.94 1.46 8.31
C ALA A 99 14.25 -0.04 8.50
N LEU A 100 13.80 -0.91 7.57
CA LEU A 100 14.16 -2.33 7.57
C LEU A 100 15.64 -2.52 7.23
N TRP A 101 16.13 -1.89 6.15
CA TRP A 101 17.52 -1.97 5.72
C TRP A 101 18.48 -1.45 6.78
N GLU A 102 18.15 -0.36 7.45
CA GLU A 102 18.95 0.18 8.54
C GLU A 102 19.07 -0.82 9.70
N ARG A 103 17.97 -1.46 10.10
CA ARG A 103 17.97 -2.50 11.15
C ARG A 103 18.80 -3.72 10.74
N LEU A 104 18.65 -4.20 9.50
CA LEU A 104 19.41 -5.36 9.00
C LEU A 104 20.90 -5.05 8.88
N THR A 105 21.26 -3.85 8.42
CA THR A 105 22.64 -3.41 8.33
C THR A 105 23.29 -3.37 9.72
N ASN A 106 22.58 -2.82 10.70
CA ASN A 106 23.06 -2.68 12.07
C ASN A 106 23.04 -3.98 12.89
N ALA A 107 22.33 -5.03 12.42
CA ALA A 107 22.32 -6.35 13.05
C ALA A 107 23.61 -7.13 12.75
N ALA A 108 24.70 -6.79 13.43
CA ALA A 108 26.02 -7.41 13.23
C ALA A 108 26.07 -8.91 13.57
N PHE A 109 25.07 -9.42 14.30
CA PHE A 109 24.98 -10.82 14.71
C PHE A 109 24.37 -11.73 13.64
N LEU A 110 23.73 -11.17 12.60
CA LEU A 110 23.15 -11.92 11.49
C LEU A 110 24.18 -12.14 10.39
N THR A 111 24.18 -13.33 9.81
CA THR A 111 24.91 -13.67 8.59
C THR A 111 24.32 -12.96 7.37
N GLU A 112 25.09 -12.89 6.29
CA GLU A 112 24.64 -12.25 5.04
C GLU A 112 23.40 -12.97 4.47
N ASP A 113 23.36 -14.30 4.54
CA ASP A 113 22.21 -15.08 4.06
C ASP A 113 20.96 -14.83 4.92
N GLU A 114 21.07 -14.73 6.25
CA GLU A 114 19.96 -14.38 7.13
C GLU A 114 19.44 -12.95 6.85
N LYS A 115 20.34 -12.01 6.56
CA LYS A 115 19.95 -10.64 6.18
C LYS A 115 19.25 -10.60 4.83
N ARG A 116 19.73 -11.36 3.85
CA ARG A 116 19.11 -11.47 2.51
C ARG A 116 17.73 -12.09 2.60
N GLU A 117 17.58 -13.17 3.36
CA GLU A 117 16.28 -13.82 3.57
C GLU A 117 15.29 -12.88 4.28
N ALA A 118 15.74 -12.16 5.31
CA ALA A 118 14.91 -11.15 6.00
C ALA A 118 14.51 -9.96 5.09
N ALA A 119 15.33 -9.63 4.09
CA ALA A 119 15.03 -8.64 3.05
C ALA A 119 14.25 -9.23 1.86
N GLY A 120 13.89 -10.52 1.87
CA GLY A 120 13.12 -11.18 0.81
C GLY A 120 13.92 -11.64 -0.40
N TYR A 121 15.26 -11.60 -0.34
CA TYR A 121 16.15 -12.12 -1.38
C TYR A 121 16.51 -13.59 -1.12
N PRO A 122 16.77 -14.38 -2.19
CA PRO A 122 17.33 -15.70 -2.01
C PRO A 122 18.73 -15.62 -1.39
N PRO A 123 19.11 -16.62 -0.56
CA PRO A 123 20.45 -16.71 -0.02
C PRO A 123 21.46 -16.83 -1.17
N LEU A 124 22.66 -16.31 -0.96
CA LEU A 124 23.78 -16.49 -1.90
C LEU A 124 24.18 -17.98 -1.99
N GLY A 125 23.84 -18.75 -0.94
CA GLY A 125 24.31 -20.11 -0.74
C GLY A 125 25.76 -20.08 -0.25
N ALA A 126 26.19 -21.16 0.42
CA ALA A 126 27.58 -21.31 0.81
C ALA A 126 28.46 -21.07 -0.41
N GLY A 127 29.22 -19.96 -0.39
CA GLY A 127 30.03 -19.53 -1.51
C GLY A 127 30.82 -20.71 -2.06
N ARG A 128 30.67 -20.99 -3.36
CA ARG A 128 31.65 -21.86 -4.00
C ARG A 128 33.03 -21.18 -3.85
N PRO A 129 34.06 -21.93 -3.48
CA PRO A 129 35.38 -21.40 -3.10
C PRO A 129 36.00 -20.53 -4.19
#